data_AF-A0A955U8C6-F1
#
_entry.id   AF-A0A955U8C6-F1
#
_cell.length_a   1.000
_cell.length_b   1.000
_cell.length_c   1.000
_cell.angle_alpha   90.00
_cell.angle_beta   90.00
_cell.angle_gamma   90.00
#
_symmetry.space_group_name_H-M   'P 1'
#
loop_
_entity.id
_entity.type
_entity.pdbx_description
1 polymer ?
#
loop_
_entity_poly.entity_id
_entity_poly.type
_entity_poly.pdbx_seq_one_letter_code
_entity_poly.pdbx_strand_id
1 'polypeptide(L)'
;MKLHVVRLGMVVLLLEALYCAFQVMVVLQPPGIEGPMLFAATTIDHDLLVARRLYAIEGWIAFVGLIVVFTLAELRGPREGA
;
A
#
# COMPACT_ATOMS: atom_id res chain seq x y z
N MET A 1 22.61 9.91 6.85
CA MET A 1 21.78 9.84 5.61
C MET A 1 20.92 8.57 5.54
N LYS A 2 21.48 7.35 5.70
CA LYS A 2 20.72 6.07 5.66
C LYS A 2 19.48 6.04 6.57
N LEU A 3 19.59 6.46 7.84
CA LEU A 3 18.48 6.42 8.79
C LEU A 3 17.30 7.33 8.41
N HIS A 4 17.54 8.50 7.81
CA HIS A 4 16.47 9.41 7.38
C HIS A 4 15.71 8.87 6.17
N VAL A 5 16.41 8.22 5.24
CA VAL A 5 15.81 7.59 4.06
C VAL A 5 14.96 6.38 4.48
N VAL A 6 15.44 5.56 5.41
CA VAL A 6 14.68 4.43 5.95
C VAL A 6 13.42 4.90 6.69
N ARG A 7 13.55 5.90 7.57
CA ARG A 7 12.39 6.48 8.27
C ARG A 7 11.37 7.08 7.29
N LEU A 8 11.83 7.82 6.28
CA LEU A 8 10.95 8.41 5.29
C LEU A 8 10.23 7.34 4.46
N GLY A 9 10.94 6.31 3.99
CA GLY A 9 10.30 5.25 3.22
C GLY A 9 9.34 4.39 4.05
N MET A 10 9.58 4.19 5.36
CA MET A 10 8.60 3.59 6.27
C MET A 10 7.33 4.45 6.41
N VAL A 11 7.48 5.77 6.51
CA VAL A 11 6.32 6.69 6.55
C VAL A 11 5.53 6.60 5.25
N VAL A 12 6.21 6.60 4.10
CA VAL A 12 5.55 6.44 2.79
C VAL A 12 4.81 5.10 2.72
N LEU A 13 5.42 4.01 3.17
CA LEU A 13 4.79 2.69 3.21
C LEU A 13 3.51 2.69 4.05
N LEU A 14 3.56 3.31 5.23
CA LEU A 14 2.41 3.40 6.14
C LEU A 14 1.30 4.24 5.53
N LEU A 15 1.62 5.37 4.92
CA LEU A 15 0.63 6.22 4.25
C LEU A 15 -0.05 5.48 3.10
N GLU A 16 0.73 4.76 2.29
CA GLU A 16 0.20 3.96 1.17
C GLU A 16 -0.71 2.83 1.67
N ALA A 17 -0.26 2.08 2.68
CA ALA A 17 -1.07 1.02 3.27
C ALA A 17 -2.39 1.56 3.86
N LEU A 18 -2.36 2.71 4.53
CA LEU A 18 -3.55 3.37 5.05
C LEU A 18 -4.45 3.88 3.92
N TYR A 19 -3.89 4.43 2.85
CA TYR A 19 -4.65 4.89 1.69
C TYR A 19 -5.37 3.73 0.99
N CYS A 20 -4.66 2.65 0.66
CA CYS A 20 -5.26 1.47 0.05
C CYS A 20 -6.31 0.83 0.98
N ALA A 21 -6.02 0.74 2.28
CA ALA A 21 -7.00 0.25 3.26
C ALA A 21 -8.23 1.16 3.33
N PHE A 22 -8.07 2.48 3.29
CA PHE A 22 -9.18 3.42 3.29
C PHE A 22 -10.03 3.29 2.01
N GLN A 23 -9.40 3.18 0.84
CA GLN A 23 -10.09 2.96 -0.44
C GLN A 23 -10.93 1.66 -0.40
N VAL A 24 -10.31 0.57 0.06
CA VAL A 24 -10.96 -0.74 0.12
C VAL A 24 -11.98 -0.81 1.26
N MET A 25 -11.80 -0.17 2.40
CA MET A 25 -12.72 -0.36 3.53
C MET A 25 -13.85 0.67 3.56
N VAL A 26 -13.58 1.90 3.09
CA VAL A 26 -14.46 3.06 3.31
C VAL A 26 -14.97 3.67 2.00
N VAL A 27 -14.11 3.88 1.00
CA VAL A 27 -14.51 4.61 -0.22
C VAL A 27 -15.32 3.73 -1.17
N LEU A 28 -14.84 2.52 -1.44
CA LEU A 28 -15.45 1.62 -2.42
C LEU A 28 -16.53 0.75 -1.79
N GLN A 29 -17.56 1.39 -1.24
CA GLN A 29 -18.71 0.76 -0.62
C GLN A 29 -19.89 0.68 -1.61
N PRO A 30 -20.69 -0.41 -1.55
CA PRO A 30 -21.92 -0.50 -2.32
C PRO A 30 -22.97 0.49 -1.77
N PRO A 31 -23.94 0.93 -2.60
CA PRO A 31 -24.97 1.86 -2.16
C PRO A 31 -25.76 1.32 -0.96
N GLY A 32 -25.95 2.14 0.06
CA GLY A 32 -26.75 1.79 1.24
C GLY A 32 -26.06 0.94 2.30
N ILE A 33 -24.76 0.65 2.15
CA ILE A 33 -23.94 0.05 3.21
C ILE A 33 -22.96 1.10 3.72
N GLU A 34 -23.01 1.36 5.03
CA GLU A 34 -22.06 2.24 5.71
C GLU A 34 -21.12 1.44 6.61
N GLY A 35 -19.84 1.80 6.61
CA GLY A 35 -18.83 1.22 7.50
C GLY A 35 -17.91 0.17 6.87
N PRO A 36 -16.82 -0.22 7.56
CA PRO A 36 -15.76 -1.05 7.00
C PRO A 36 -16.30 -2.40 6.48
N MET A 37 -16.11 -2.67 5.19
CA MET A 37 -16.52 -3.92 4.52
C MET A 37 -15.64 -5.12 4.90
N LEU A 38 -15.59 -5.44 6.18
CA LEU A 38 -14.97 -6.66 6.69
C LEU A 38 -15.89 -7.84 6.33
N PHE A 39 -15.36 -8.83 5.61
CA PHE A 39 -16.05 -10.09 5.30
C PHE A 39 -17.27 -10.03 4.35
N ALA A 40 -17.52 -8.91 3.68
CA ALA A 40 -18.62 -8.73 2.71
C ALA A 40 -18.17 -8.69 1.24
N ALA A 41 -16.97 -9.19 0.93
CA ALA A 41 -16.37 -9.05 -0.40
C ALA A 41 -17.06 -9.86 -1.51
N THR A 42 -17.84 -10.89 -1.17
CA THR A 42 -18.53 -11.76 -2.14
C THR A 42 -19.94 -11.26 -2.48
N THR A 43 -20.46 -10.26 -1.77
CA THR A 43 -21.84 -9.79 -1.90
C THR A 43 -21.95 -8.48 -2.70
N ILE A 44 -20.86 -8.03 -3.31
CA ILE A 44 -20.79 -6.76 -4.04
C ILE A 44 -20.76 -6.97 -5.55
N ASP A 45 -21.17 -5.93 -6.26
CA ASP A 45 -21.12 -5.88 -7.72
C ASP A 45 -19.71 -6.15 -8.26
N HIS A 46 -19.62 -6.78 -9.42
CA HIS A 46 -18.36 -7.15 -10.05
C HIS A 46 -17.46 -5.94 -10.32
N ASP A 47 -18.02 -4.83 -10.81
CA ASP A 47 -17.23 -3.64 -11.15
C ASP A 47 -16.62 -3.02 -9.89
N LEU A 48 -17.40 -3.01 -8.81
CA LEU A 48 -16.93 -2.54 -7.50
C LEU A 48 -15.87 -3.49 -6.90
N LEU A 49 -16.04 -4.81 -7.06
CA LEU A 49 -15.05 -5.80 -6.65
C LEU A 49 -13.72 -5.62 -7.39
N VAL A 50 -13.77 -5.40 -8.70
CA VAL A 50 -12.58 -5.16 -9.54
C VAL A 50 -11.87 -3.88 -9.11
N ALA A 51 -12.60 -2.78 -8.92
CA ALA A 51 -12.03 -1.53 -8.44
C ALA A 51 -11.31 -1.69 -7.08
N ARG A 52 -11.93 -2.40 -6.13
CA ARG A 52 -11.32 -2.70 -4.81
C ARG A 52 -10.04 -3.52 -4.95
N ARG A 53 -10.03 -4.51 -5.85
CA ARG A 53 -8.83 -5.33 -6.09
C ARG A 53 -7.70 -4.53 -6.72
N LEU A 54 -7.99 -3.57 -7.60
CA LEU A 54 -6.97 -2.69 -8.19
C LEU A 54 -6.24 -1.87 -7.13
N TYR A 55 -6.96 -1.23 -6.20
CA TYR A 55 -6.33 -0.50 -5.08
C TYR A 55 -5.57 -1.41 -4.12
N ALA A 56 -6.06 -2.64 -3.89
CA ALA A 56 -5.29 -3.61 -3.11
C ALA A 56 -3.99 -4.02 -3.82
N ILE A 57 -4.03 -4.22 -5.15
CA ILE A 57 -2.86 -4.53 -5.97
C ILE A 57 -1.87 -3.36 -5.97
N GLU A 58 -2.35 -2.12 -6.07
CA GLU A 58 -1.51 -0.92 -5.95
C GLU A 58 -0.72 -0.92 -4.63
N GLY A 59 -1.39 -1.18 -3.50
CA GLY A 59 -0.73 -1.30 -2.20
C GLY A 59 0.32 -2.43 -2.16
N TRP A 60 0.02 -3.60 -2.74
CA TRP A 60 1.00 -4.70 -2.84
C TRP A 60 2.21 -4.35 -3.72
N ILE A 61 2.00 -3.68 -4.84
CA ILE A 61 3.08 -3.23 -5.74
C ILE A 61 3.96 -2.22 -5.01
N ALA A 62 3.38 -1.25 -4.32
CA ALA A 62 4.13 -0.28 -3.54
C ALA A 62 4.95 -0.94 -2.43
N PHE A 63 4.36 -1.92 -1.72
CA PHE A 63 5.05 -2.70 -0.68
C PHE A 63 6.28 -3.44 -1.23
N VAL A 64 6.11 -4.14 -2.36
CA VAL A 64 7.21 -4.86 -3.03
C VAL A 64 8.27 -3.87 -3.54
N GLY A 65 7.86 -2.76 -4.15
CA GLY A 65 8.78 -1.72 -4.64
C GLY A 65 9.65 -1.14 -3.54
N LEU A 66 9.07 -0.85 -2.38
CA LEU A 66 9.81 -0.34 -1.22
C LEU A 66 10.77 -1.38 -0.64
N ILE A 67 10.39 -2.66 -0.58
CA ILE A 67 11.31 -3.74 -0.19
C ILE A 67 12.51 -3.76 -1.13
N VAL A 68 12.29 -3.75 -2.44
CA VAL A 68 13.38 -3.78 -3.43
C VAL A 68 14.29 -2.55 -3.27
N VAL A 69 13.72 -1.35 -3.15
CA VAL A 69 14.51 -0.12 -2.96
C VAL A 69 15.35 -0.20 -1.68
N PHE A 70 14.79 -0.68 -0.58
CA PHE A 70 15.54 -0.81 0.68
C PHE A 70 16.62 -1.89 0.61
N THR A 71 16.32 -3.05 0.03
CA THR A 71 17.31 -4.11 -0.17
C THR A 71 18.46 -3.61 -1.04
N LEU A 72 18.18 -2.92 -2.16
CA LEU A 72 19.21 -2.36 -3.03
C LEU A 72 20.02 -1.24 -2.35
N ALA A 73 19.38 -0.40 -1.54
CA ALA A 73 20.05 0.65 -0.78
C ALA A 73 20.99 0.08 0.29
N GLU A 74 20.61 -1.04 0.91
CA GLU A 74 21.44 -1.74 1.89
C GLU A 74 22.63 -2.41 1.23
N LEU A 75 22.40 -3.15 0.13
CA LEU A 75 23.43 -3.83 -0.65
C LEU A 75 24.47 -2.89 -1.26
N ARG A 76 24.09 -1.64 -1.58
CA ARG A 76 25.02 -0.66 -2.19
C ARG A 76 26.10 -0.12 -1.23
N GLY A 77 26.05 -0.43 0.07
CA GLY A 77 27.11 -0.05 1.04
C GLY A 77 27.39 1.46 1.13
N PRO A 78 28.17 1.95 2.11
CA PRO A 78 28.79 3.26 1.99
C PRO A 78 29.71 3.25 0.76
N ARG A 79 29.64 4.28 -0.10
CA ARG A 79 30.73 4.50 -1.05
C ARG A 79 31.97 4.87 -0.23
N GLU A 80 32.84 3.90 0.03
CA GLU A 80 34.18 4.17 0.48
C GLU A 80 34.91 4.89 -0.66
N GLY A 81 35.21 6.18 -0.49
CA GLY A 81 35.97 6.96 -1.46
C GLY A 81 35.29 8.27 -1.87
N ALA A 82 35.43 9.29 -1.02
CA ALA A 82 35.57 10.69 -1.41
C ALA A 82 36.24 11.44 -0.26
#